data_AF-A0A060CKJ8-F1
#
_entry.id   AF-A0A060CKJ8-F1
#
_cell.length_a   1.000
_cell.length_b   1.000
_cell.length_c   1.000
_cell.angle_alpha   90.00
_cell.angle_beta   90.00
_cell.angle_gamma   90.00
#
_symmetry.space_group_name_H-M   'P 1'
#
loop_
_entity.id
_entity.type
_entity.pdbx_description
1 polymer ?
#
loop_
_entity_poly.entity_id
_entity_poly.type
_entity_poly.pdbx_seq_one_letter_code
_entity_poly.pdbx_strand_id
1 'polypeptide(L)' 'WIAARESGGSYTAQNGNYYGKYQLSRAYLGGDYSAANQERVANQYVASRYGSWSAAKSFWLANGWY' A
#
# COMPACT_ATOMS: atom_id res chain seq x y z
N TRP A 1 6.89 -6.38 4.78
CA TRP A 1 6.02 -6.74 5.92
C TRP A 1 4.59 -6.29 5.68
N ILE A 2 4.30 -4.98 5.56
CA ILE A 2 2.94 -4.48 5.27
C ILE A 2 2.41 -5.11 3.98
N ALA A 3 3.15 -5.01 2.86
CA ALA A 3 2.79 -5.65 1.60
C ALA A 3 2.44 -7.15 1.71
N ALA A 4 3.11 -7.88 2.59
CA ALA A 4 2.83 -9.30 2.80
C ALA A 4 1.51 -9.53 3.56
N ARG A 5 1.12 -8.60 4.45
CA ARG A 5 -0.17 -8.60 5.14
C ARG A 5 -1.32 -8.16 4.24
N GLU A 6 -1.08 -7.15 3.41
CA GLU A 6 -2.11 -6.57 2.54
C GLU A 6 -2.43 -7.46 1.32
N SER A 7 -1.42 -8.09 0.71
CA SER A 7 -1.59 -8.79 -0.57
C SER A 7 -0.75 -10.06 -0.75
N GLY A 8 0.01 -10.47 0.27
CA GLY A 8 1.08 -11.47 0.11
C GLY A 8 2.25 -10.98 -0.75
N GLY A 9 2.32 -9.69 -1.08
CA GLY A 9 3.35 -9.12 -1.95
C GLY A 9 2.98 -9.08 -3.44
N SER A 10 1.74 -9.44 -3.80
CA SER A 10 1.31 -9.49 -5.20
C SER A 10 0.98 -8.11 -5.76
N TYR A 11 1.67 -7.71 -6.83
CA TYR A 11 1.37 -6.48 -7.57
C TYR A 11 0.04 -6.51 -8.34
N THR A 12 -0.62 -7.66 -8.41
CA THR A 12 -1.87 -7.84 -9.14
C THR A 12 -3.05 -8.24 -8.26
N ALA A 13 -2.86 -8.29 -6.93
CA ALA A 13 -3.95 -8.54 -5.98
C ALA A 13 -5.05 -7.48 -6.11
N GLN A 14 -6.32 -7.89 -6.03
CA GLN A 14 -7.46 -6.99 -6.21
C GLN A 14 -8.48 -7.24 -5.11
N ASN A 15 -8.96 -6.16 -4.48
CA ASN A 15 -10.01 -6.23 -3.47
C ASN A 15 -10.90 -5.00 -3.58
N GLY A 16 -12.11 -5.14 -4.14
CA GLY A 16 -13.03 -4.02 -4.30
C GLY A 16 -12.37 -2.88 -5.08
N ASN A 17 -12.22 -1.69 -4.47
CA ASN A 17 -11.55 -0.51 -5.04
C ASN A 17 -10.01 -0.51 -4.89
N TYR A 18 -9.44 -1.46 -4.17
CA TYR A 18 -8.01 -1.54 -3.86
C TYR A 18 -7.28 -2.45 -4.83
N TYR A 19 -6.04 -2.09 -5.17
CA TYR A 19 -5.21 -2.81 -6.14
C TYR A 19 -3.76 -2.92 -5.70
N GLY A 20 -3.17 -4.07 -5.99
CA GLY A 20 -1.75 -4.31 -6.01
C GLY A 20 -1.12 -4.53 -4.65
N LYS A 21 0.21 -4.46 -4.61
CA LYS A 21 1.04 -4.96 -3.51
C LYS A 21 0.72 -4.32 -2.16
N TYR A 22 0.34 -3.06 -2.19
CA TYR A 22 0.05 -2.25 -1.00
C TYR A 22 -1.44 -1.99 -0.80
N GLN A 23 -2.29 -2.63 -1.62
CA GLN A 23 -3.75 -2.44 -1.59
C GLN A 23 -4.15 -0.96 -1.54
N LEU A 24 -3.54 -0.13 -2.39
CA LEU A 24 -3.91 1.28 -2.54
C LEU A 24 -5.17 1.40 -3.39
N SER A 25 -5.96 2.46 -3.16
CA SER A 25 -7.13 2.71 -4.01
C SER A 25 -6.69 2.95 -5.46
N ARG A 26 -7.49 2.52 -6.43
CA ARG A 26 -7.20 2.75 -7.85
C ARG A 26 -6.99 4.22 -8.20
N ALA A 27 -7.65 5.13 -7.46
CA ALA A 27 -7.46 6.57 -7.60
C ALA A 27 -6.03 7.01 -7.28
N TYR A 28 -5.39 6.47 -6.24
CA TYR A 28 -3.99 6.77 -5.92
C TYR A 28 -3.03 6.29 -7.01
N LEU A 29 -3.35 5.20 -7.69
CA LEU A 29 -2.53 4.64 -8.75
C LEU A 29 -2.70 5.40 -10.08
N GLY A 30 -3.75 6.23 -10.22
CA GLY A 30 -3.94 7.08 -11.40
C GLY A 30 -4.09 6.31 -12.71
N GLY A 31 -4.53 5.04 -12.65
CA GLY A 31 -4.63 4.14 -13.80
C GLY A 31 -3.33 3.43 -14.20
N ASP A 32 -2.19 3.78 -13.60
CA ASP A 32 -0.92 3.07 -13.79
C ASP A 32 -0.75 2.01 -12.69
N TYR A 33 -0.97 0.75 -13.05
CA TYR A 33 -0.86 -0.39 -12.15
C TYR A 33 0.52 -1.06 -12.18
N SER A 34 1.53 -0.46 -12.83
CA SER A 34 2.88 -1.01 -12.85
C SER A 34 3.47 -1.13 -11.45
N ALA A 35 4.35 -2.11 -11.25
CA ALA A 35 5.04 -2.29 -9.98
C ALA A 35 5.81 -1.03 -9.56
N ALA A 36 6.46 -0.35 -10.51
CA ALA A 36 7.19 0.88 -10.26
C ALA A 36 6.29 2.01 -9.74
N ASN A 37 5.11 2.20 -10.34
CA ASN A 37 4.16 3.20 -9.86
C ASN A 37 3.60 2.84 -8.48
N GLN A 38 3.28 1.56 -8.25
CA GLN A 38 2.83 1.09 -6.94
C GLN A 38 3.86 1.35 -5.83
N GLU A 39 5.15 1.09 -6.07
CA GLU A 39 6.23 1.40 -5.11
C GLU A 39 6.35 2.90 -4.86
N ARG A 40 6.33 3.71 -5.93
CA ARG A 40 6.44 5.17 -5.83
C ARG A 40 5.28 5.77 -5.03
N VAL A 41 4.05 5.43 -5.40
CA VAL A 41 2.84 5.94 -4.75
C VAL A 41 2.72 5.44 -3.32
N ALA A 42 3.05 4.18 -3.04
CA ALA A 42 3.05 3.66 -1.68
C ALA A 42 4.06 4.38 -0.78
N ASN A 43 5.27 4.63 -1.28
CA ASN A 43 6.27 5.41 -0.52
C ASN A 43 5.78 6.84 -0.23
N GLN A 44 5.17 7.51 -1.22
CA GLN A 44 4.60 8.85 -1.03
C GLN A 44 3.45 8.85 -0.02
N TYR A 45 2.54 7.88 -0.14
CA TYR A 45 1.41 7.70 0.78
C TYR A 45 1.90 7.43 2.21
N VAL A 46 2.88 6.54 2.38
CA VAL A 46 3.44 6.25 3.71
C VAL A 46 4.15 7.45 4.30
N ALA A 47 4.97 8.15 3.51
CA ALA A 47 5.64 9.35 3.96
C ALA A 47 4.63 10.43 4.39
N SER A 48 3.56 10.64 3.62
CA SER A 48 2.56 11.66 3.93
C SER A 48 1.65 11.28 5.11
N ARG A 49 1.23 10.02 5.20
CA ARG A 49 0.23 9.58 6.19
C ARG A 49 0.85 9.16 7.52
N TYR A 50 2.00 8.48 7.47
CA TYR A 50 2.64 7.89 8.65
C TYR A 50 4.04 8.46 8.91
N GLY A 51 4.62 9.21 7.97
CA GLY A 51 6.00 9.71 8.05
C GLY A 51 7.06 8.67 7.68
N SER A 52 6.87 7.40 8.05
CA SER A 52 7.80 6.32 7.71
C SER A 52 7.13 4.94 7.67
N TRP A 53 7.78 3.97 7.01
CA TRP A 53 7.32 2.58 7.03
C TRP A 53 7.33 1.95 8.42
N SER A 54 8.24 2.38 9.30
CA SER A 54 8.26 1.94 10.70
C SER A 54 7.02 2.42 11.44
N ALA A 55 6.63 3.69 11.26
CA ALA A 55 5.41 4.23 11.84
C ALA A 55 4.14 3.60 11.23
N ALA A 56 4.12 3.35 9.92
CA ALA A 56 3.04 2.63 9.27
C ALA A 56 2.87 1.21 9.84
N LYS A 57 3.98 0.51 10.11
CA LYS A 57 3.97 -0.79 10.76
C LYS A 57 3.41 -0.71 12.18
N SER A 58 3.85 0.26 12.98
CA SER A 58 3.33 0.48 14.34
C SER A 58 1.82 0.77 14.31
N PHE A 59 1.37 1.59 13.36
CA PHE A 59 -0.04 1.86 13.15
C PHE A 59 -0.83 0.58 12.84
N TRP A 60 -0.35 -0.23 11.90
CA TRP A 60 -0.99 -1.50 11.55
C TRP A 60 -1.06 -2.46 12.74
N LEU A 61 0.03 -2.58 13.52
CA LEU A 61 0.03 -3.43 14.72
C LEU A 61 -1.00 -2.99 15.77
N ALA A 62 -1.26 -1.68 15.87
CA ALA A 62 -2.24 -1.14 16.80
C ALA A 62 -3.69 -1.22 16.29
N ASN A 63 -3.91 -1.13 14.97
CA ASN A 63 -5.25 -0.95 14.39
C ASN A 63 -5.74 -2.14 13.54
N GLY A 64 -4.83 -2.97 13.03
CA GLY A 64 -5.13 -4.10 12.15
C GLY A 64 -5.41 -3.74 10.69
N TRP A 65 -5.12 -2.51 10.25
CA TRP A 65 -5.36 -2.05 8.87
C TRP A 65 -4.30 -1.05 8.38
N TYR A 66 -4.25 -0.88 7.05
CA TYR A 66 -3.34 0.00 6.30
C TYR A 66 -4.13 0.86 5.29
#